data_AF-A0A238V265-F1
#
_entry.id   AF-A0A238V265-F1
#
_cell.length_a   1.000
_cell.length_b   1.000
_cell.length_c   1.000
_cell.angle_alpha   90.00
_cell.angle_beta   90.00
_cell.angle_gamma   90.00
#
_symmetry.space_group_name_H-M   'P 1'
#
loop_
_entity.id
_entity.type
_entity.pdbx_description
1 polymer ?
#
loop_
_entity_poly.entity_id
_entity_poly.type
_entity_poly.pdbx_seq_one_letter_code
_entity_poly.pdbx_strand_id
1 'polypeptide(L)'
;MALLMEPDLLLSRLQTLGQRLEEATQAGDAGSESPLEQAREFLLTHLPQQASVPYRADDLLELLTPSPHIHWSWAEERELVLEGLTLLHQLWYRSAMLNKR
;
A
#
# COMPACT_ATOMS: atom_id res chain seq x y z
N MET A 1 -9.59 17.09 15.45
CA MET A 1 -8.27 16.65 15.96
C MET A 1 -7.70 15.67 14.95
N ALA A 2 -6.97 16.15 13.94
CA ALA A 2 -6.24 15.28 13.04
C ALA A 2 -5.00 14.83 13.80
N LEU A 3 -4.97 13.58 14.25
CA LEU A 3 -3.74 12.92 14.67
C LEU A 3 -2.83 12.93 13.45
N LEU A 4 -1.91 13.90 13.40
CA LEU A 4 -0.74 13.86 12.54
C LEU A 4 0.02 12.61 12.98
N MET A 5 -0.31 11.46 12.39
CA MET A 5 0.57 10.31 12.50
C MET A 5 1.94 10.77 12.02
N GLU A 6 2.93 10.64 12.89
CA GLU A 6 4.29 11.05 12.56
C GLU A 6 4.72 10.29 11.30
N PRO A 7 5.37 10.96 10.32
CA PRO A 7 5.78 10.32 9.07
C PRO A 7 6.65 9.07 9.30
N ASP A 8 7.41 9.03 10.41
CA ASP A 8 8.17 7.87 10.87
C ASP A 8 7.29 6.67 11.26
N LEU A 9 6.14 6.91 11.90
CA LEU A 9 5.18 5.86 12.28
C LEU A 9 4.49 5.28 11.04
N LEU A 10 4.16 6.13 10.06
CA LEU A 10 3.59 5.69 8.79
C LEU A 10 4.57 4.85 7.98
N LEU A 11 5.85 5.26 7.93
CA LEU A 11 6.90 4.51 7.25
C LEU A 11 7.15 3.15 7.93
N SER A 12 7.22 3.14 9.27
CA SER A 12 7.35 1.91 10.05
C SER A 12 6.17 0.96 9.82
N ARG A 13 4.95 1.50 9.76
CA ARG A 13 3.74 0.73 9.45
C ARG A 13 3.77 0.17 8.03
N LEU A 14 4.20 0.95 7.04
CA LEU A 14 4.37 0.50 5.66
C LEU A 14 5.35 -0.69 5.59
N GLN A 15 6.51 -0.58 6.23
CA GLN A 15 7.51 -1.65 6.26
C GLN A 15 6.98 -2.92 6.94
N THR A 16 6.28 -2.75 8.08
CA THR A 16 5.67 -3.88 8.79
C THR A 16 4.63 -4.59 7.92
N LEU A 17 3.81 -3.84 7.18
CA LEU A 17 2.80 -4.42 6.28
C LEU A 17 3.45 -5.15 5.10
N GLY A 18 4.48 -4.56 4.49
CA GLY A 18 5.24 -5.21 3.42
C GLY A 18 5.85 -6.52 3.89
N GLN A 19 6.55 -6.50 5.03
CA GLN A 19 7.17 -7.70 5.58
C GLN A 19 6.14 -8.79 5.90
N ARG A 20 5.04 -8.44 6.59
CA ARG A 20 3.98 -9.42 6.92
C ARG A 20 3.34 -10.01 5.66
N LEU A 21 3.20 -9.22 4.60
CA LEU A 21 2.67 -9.69 3.33
C LEU A 21 3.68 -10.56 2.57
N GLU A 22 4.98 -10.28 2.68
CA GLU A 22 6.04 -11.11 2.11
C GLU A 22 6.14 -12.48 2.80
N GLU A 23 5.99 -12.50 4.13
CA GLU A 23 5.99 -13.71 4.95
C GLU A 23 4.70 -14.53 4.82
N ALA A 24 3.58 -13.87 4.53
CA ALA A 24 2.34 -14.56 4.17
C ALA A 24 2.59 -15.37 2.90
N THR A 25 2.39 -16.69 2.96
CA THR A 25 2.66 -17.61 1.84
C THR A 25 1.41 -18.31 1.34
N GLN A 26 0.27 -18.15 2.03
CA GLN A 26 -1.01 -18.75 1.64
C GLN A 26 -2.18 -17.80 1.95
N ALA A 27 -3.27 -17.96 1.19
CA ALA A 27 -4.56 -17.29 1.43
C ALA A 27 -5.26 -17.72 2.73
N GLY A 28 -4.60 -18.49 3.60
CA GLY A 28 -5.14 -19.05 4.85
C GLY A 28 -5.57 -18.01 5.88
N ASP A 29 -5.25 -16.74 5.63
CA ASP A 29 -5.68 -15.59 6.44
C ASP A 29 -6.78 -14.75 5.76
N ALA A 30 -7.52 -15.26 4.76
CA ALA A 30 -8.56 -14.48 4.06
C ALA A 30 -9.63 -13.92 5.02
N GLY A 31 -9.54 -12.63 5.33
CA GLY A 31 -10.41 -11.90 6.24
C GLY A 31 -9.96 -10.45 6.40
N SER A 32 -10.75 -9.64 7.09
CA SER A 32 -10.44 -8.21 7.33
C SER A 32 -9.14 -7.98 8.12
N GLU A 33 -8.63 -9.02 8.79
CA GLU A 33 -7.37 -9.00 9.53
C GLU A 33 -6.18 -9.55 8.73
N SER A 34 -6.42 -9.95 7.47
CA SER A 34 -5.38 -10.52 6.61
C SER A 34 -4.28 -9.50 6.32
N PRO A 35 -3.01 -9.92 6.24
CA PRO A 35 -1.92 -9.02 5.84
C PRO A 35 -2.17 -8.35 4.48
N LEU A 36 -2.82 -9.06 3.56
CA LEU A 36 -3.15 -8.56 2.22
C LEU A 36 -4.21 -7.45 2.27
N GLU A 37 -5.31 -7.68 2.98
CA GLU A 37 -6.39 -6.70 3.16
C GLU A 37 -5.86 -5.44 3.88
N GLN A 38 -5.13 -5.62 4.98
CA GLN A 38 -4.55 -4.51 5.74
C GLN A 38 -3.59 -3.67 4.90
N ALA A 39 -2.77 -4.32 4.06
CA ALA A 39 -1.86 -3.63 3.15
C ALA A 39 -2.60 -2.91 2.01
N ARG A 40 -3.65 -3.54 1.46
CA ARG A 40 -4.50 -2.95 0.42
C ARG A 40 -5.25 -1.72 0.94
N GLU A 41 -5.91 -1.82 2.08
CA GLU A 41 -6.61 -0.69 2.73
C GLU A 41 -5.64 0.46 3.04
N PHE A 42 -4.43 0.13 3.51
CA PHE A 42 -3.38 1.12 3.75
C PHE A 42 -2.99 1.86 2.46
N LEU A 43 -2.82 1.13 1.35
CA LEU A 43 -2.52 1.74 0.05
C LEU A 43 -3.66 2.63 -0.46
N LEU A 44 -4.88 2.12 -0.47
CA LEU A 44 -6.07 2.85 -0.91
C LEU A 44 -6.29 4.12 -0.07
N THR A 45 -5.87 4.10 1.19
CA THR A 45 -5.93 5.28 2.06
C THR A 45 -4.84 6.30 1.73
N HIS A 46 -3.59 5.87 1.55
CA HIS A 46 -2.43 6.78 1.56
C HIS A 46 -1.88 7.17 0.18
N LEU A 47 -2.02 6.31 -0.82
CA LEU A 47 -1.52 6.57 -2.18
C LEU A 47 -2.28 7.73 -2.86
N PRO A 48 -3.62 7.87 -2.76
CA PRO A 48 -4.35 8.99 -3.36
C PRO A 48 -4.05 10.35 -2.71
N GLN A 49 -3.52 10.34 -1.48
CA GLN A 49 -3.16 11.57 -0.77
C GLN A 49 -1.83 12.17 -1.25
N GLN A 50 -1.09 11.47 -2.13
CA GLN A 50 0.16 11.97 -2.67
C GLN A 50 -0.11 13.06 -3.72
N ALA A 51 0.52 14.22 -3.57
CA ALA A 51 0.31 15.38 -4.46
C ALA A 51 0.72 15.11 -5.92
N SER A 52 1.55 14.10 -6.18
CA SER A 52 1.98 13.68 -7.50
C SER A 52 2.01 12.16 -7.55
N VAL A 53 0.85 11.56 -7.81
CA VAL A 53 0.73 10.12 -8.07
C VAL A 53 1.28 9.83 -9.48
N PRO A 54 2.34 9.00 -9.63
CA PRO A 54 2.78 8.58 -10.96
C PRO A 54 1.69 7.74 -11.62
N TYR A 55 1.62 7.73 -12.96
CA TYR A 55 0.62 6.98 -13.73
C TYR A 55 0.45 5.53 -13.26
N ARG A 56 1.57 4.85 -12.94
CA ARG A 56 1.56 3.48 -12.43
C ARG A 56 0.85 3.32 -11.08
N ALA A 57 0.92 4.32 -10.20
CA ALA A 57 0.23 4.28 -8.92
C ALA A 57 -1.27 4.52 -9.08
N ASP A 58 -1.69 5.27 -10.10
CA ASP A 58 -3.10 5.43 -10.47
C ASP A 58 -3.68 4.11 -11.01
N ASP A 59 -2.96 3.45 -11.94
CA ASP A 59 -3.32 2.11 -12.42
C ASP A 59 -3.48 1.11 -11.26
N LEU A 60 -2.54 1.12 -10.29
CA LEU A 60 -2.61 0.23 -9.13
C LEU A 60 -3.82 0.49 -8.25
N LEU A 61 -4.25 1.75 -8.10
CA LEU A 61 -5.47 2.07 -7.36
C LEU A 61 -6.69 1.48 -8.06
N GLU A 62 -6.78 1.59 -9.38
CA GLU A 62 -7.87 0.98 -10.14
C GLU A 62 -7.88 -0.54 -10.02
N LEU A 63 -6.71 -1.19 -10.14
CA LEU A 63 -6.57 -2.65 -10.07
C LEU A 63 -6.83 -3.22 -8.67
N LEU A 64 -6.50 -2.46 -7.62
CA LEU A 64 -6.70 -2.85 -6.21
C LEU A 64 -8.05 -2.43 -5.65
N THR A 65 -8.79 -1.55 -6.34
CA THR A 65 -10.15 -1.19 -5.92
C THR A 65 -11.06 -2.41 -6.12
N PRO A 66 -11.84 -2.82 -5.10
CA PRO A 66 -12.75 -3.95 -5.21
C PRO A 66 -13.71 -3.75 -6.39
N SER A 67 -13.56 -4.56 -7.43
CA SER A 67 -14.37 -4.49 -8.64
C SER A 67 -15.00 -5.85 -8.92
N PRO A 68 -16.31 -5.92 -9.21
CA PRO A 68 -17.01 -7.17 -9.51
C PRO A 68 -16.54 -7.84 -10.81
N HIS A 69 -15.72 -7.16 -11.61
CA HIS A 69 -15.19 -7.65 -12.87
C HIS A 69 -13.72 -8.07 -12.80
N ILE A 70 -13.05 -7.83 -11.67
CA ILE A 70 -11.63 -8.11 -11.49
C ILE A 70 -11.50 -9.17 -10.40
N HIS A 71 -11.06 -10.35 -10.79
CA HIS A 71 -10.81 -11.47 -9.88
C HIS A 71 -9.33 -11.83 -9.96
N TRP A 72 -8.54 -11.24 -9.08
CA TRP A 72 -7.14 -11.63 -8.91
C TRP A 72 -7.04 -12.93 -8.13
N SER A 73 -6.07 -13.77 -8.48
CA SER A 73 -5.59 -14.76 -7.51
C SER A 73 -4.92 -14.05 -6.34
N TRP A 74 -4.91 -14.70 -5.17
CA TRP A 74 -4.23 -14.16 -4.00
C TRP A 74 -2.76 -13.80 -4.27
N ALA A 75 -2.07 -14.58 -5.11
CA ALA A 75 -0.68 -14.32 -5.49
C ALA A 75 -0.55 -13.04 -6.35
N GLU A 76 -1.42 -12.87 -7.34
CA GLU A 76 -1.44 -11.66 -8.19
C GLU A 76 -1.79 -10.43 -7.37
N GLU A 77 -2.79 -10.51 -6.50
CA GLU A 77 -3.16 -9.39 -5.63
C GLU A 77 -2.02 -9.03 -4.68
N ARG A 78 -1.34 -10.03 -4.10
CA ARG A 78 -0.15 -9.83 -3.28
C ARG A 78 0.95 -9.09 -4.04
N GLU A 79 1.23 -9.47 -5.28
CA GLU A 79 2.25 -8.78 -6.09
C GLU A 79 1.88 -7.32 -6.36
N LEU A 80 0.62 -7.05 -6.72
CA LEU A 80 0.12 -5.68 -6.94
C LEU A 80 0.21 -4.83 -5.66
N VAL A 81 -0.14 -5.40 -4.51
CA VAL A 81 -0.05 -4.72 -3.21
C VAL A 81 1.41 -4.46 -2.83
N LEU A 82 2.33 -5.42 -3.02
CA LEU A 82 3.75 -5.20 -2.75
C LEU A 82 4.36 -4.13 -3.66
N GLU A 83 3.96 -4.10 -4.94
CA GLU A 83 4.33 -3.04 -5.87
C GLU A 83 3.84 -1.67 -5.38
N GLY A 84 2.57 -1.58 -4.98
CA GLY A 84 1.98 -0.37 -4.42
C GLY A 84 2.70 0.13 -3.16
N LEU A 85 3.05 -0.78 -2.24
CA LEU A 85 3.79 -0.43 -1.01
C LEU A 85 5.19 0.11 -1.33
N THR A 86 5.86 -0.50 -2.32
CA THR A 86 7.17 -0.04 -2.79
C THR A 86 7.08 1.36 -3.40
N LEU A 87 6.07 1.63 -4.23
CA LEU A 87 5.84 2.94 -4.82
C LEU A 87 5.51 3.99 -3.76
N LEU A 88 4.63 3.68 -2.81
CA LEU A 88 4.28 4.59 -1.71
C LEU A 88 5.52 4.95 -0.88
N HIS A 89 6.38 3.96 -0.58
CA HIS A 89 7.64 4.18 0.12
C HIS A 89 8.58 5.11 -0.67
N GLN A 90 8.73 4.90 -1.98
CA GLN A 90 9.54 5.76 -2.84
C GLN A 90 9.00 7.19 -2.91
N LEU A 91 7.68 7.36 -2.97
CA LEU A 91 7.04 8.68 -3.00
C LEU A 91 7.26 9.44 -1.69
N TRP A 92 7.09 8.79 -0.55
CA TRP A 92 7.37 9.38 0.76
C TRP A 92 8.84 9.70 0.96
N TYR A 93 9.74 8.79 0.56
CA TYR A 93 11.17 9.05 0.62
C TYR A 93 11.58 10.25 -0.23
N ARG A 94 11.04 10.35 -1.45
CA ARG A 94 11.27 11.49 -2.34
C ARG A 94 10.70 12.78 -1.76
N SER A 95 9.49 12.76 -1.22
CA SER A 95 8.86 13.93 -0.60
C SER A 95 9.67 14.42 0.62
N ALA A 96 10.10 13.51 1.49
CA ALA A 96 10.93 13.81 2.65
C ALA A 96 12.30 14.40 2.25
N MET A 97 12.89 13.92 1.15
CA MET A 97 14.11 14.49 0.55
C MET A 97 13.89 15.90 0.00
N LEU A 98 12.77 16.13 -0.70
CA LEU A 98 12.46 17.44 -1.29
C LEU A 98 12.12 18.49 -0.24
N ASN A 99 11.47 18.11 0.86
CA ASN A 99 11.08 19.02 1.94
C ASN A 99 12.24 19.42 2.87
N LYS A 100 13.44 18.85 2.68
CA LYS A 100 14.67 19.20 3.42
C LYS A 100 15.55 20.22 2.69
N ARG A 101 15.12 20.73 1.53
CA ARG A 101 15.82 21.77 0.75
C ARG A 101 15.14 23.13 0.94
#